data_AF-A0A8H4TR17-F1
#
_entry.id   AF-A0A8H4TR17-F1
#
_cell.length_a   1.000
_cell.length_b   1.000
_cell.length_c   1.000
_cell.angle_alpha   90.00
_cell.angle_beta   90.00
_cell.angle_gamma   90.00
#
_symmetry.space_group_name_H-M   'P 1'
#
loop_
_entity.id
_entity.type
_entity.pdbx_description
1 polymer ?
#
loop_
_entity_poly.entity_id
_entity_poly.type
_entity_poly.pdbx_seq_one_letter_code
_entity_poly.pdbx_strand_id
1 'polypeptide(L)'
;MSRSKKFDREAILTNRSLPEVYNSLVDLAQEFAVLGEVDTARSLISLLLRDTTSDWQRNQVRHLEPFFAETNQWPDEILENERTEQKSDKIAPKHPRDADDADAAQDDQTQLQELLKRARNDDPTLG
;
A
#
# COMPACT_ATOMS: atom_id res chain seq x y z
N MET A 1 -11.68 14.30 7.10
CA MET A 1 -12.25 12.95 6.94
C MET A 1 -12.20 12.60 5.46
N SER A 2 -11.31 11.67 5.08
CA SER A 2 -11.16 11.24 3.69
C SER A 2 -12.31 10.31 3.36
N ARG A 3 -13.23 10.77 2.50
CA ARG A 3 -14.31 9.93 1.99
C ARG A 3 -13.67 8.85 1.14
N SER A 4 -13.63 7.60 1.61
CA SER A 4 -13.22 6.46 0.79
C SER A 4 -14.07 6.47 -0.47
N LYS A 5 -13.42 6.69 -1.62
CA LYS A 5 -14.06 6.79 -2.92
C LYS A 5 -14.57 5.39 -3.25
N LYS A 6 -15.84 5.13 -2.95
CA LYS A 6 -16.47 3.83 -3.17
C LYS A 6 -16.43 3.51 -4.66
N PHE A 7 -16.07 2.28 -5.01
CA PHE A 7 -16.12 1.79 -6.38
C PHE A 7 -17.52 2.00 -7.01
N ASP A 8 -17.55 2.64 -8.18
CA ASP A 8 -18.78 2.90 -8.96
C ASP A 8 -18.83 1.99 -10.18
N ARG A 9 -19.67 0.96 -10.09
CA ARG A 9 -19.83 -0.04 -11.15
C ARG A 9 -20.45 0.55 -12.42
N GLU A 10 -21.41 1.47 -12.28
CA GLU A 10 -22.12 2.03 -13.43
C GLU A 10 -21.21 2.95 -14.23
N ALA A 11 -20.29 3.64 -13.55
CA ALA A 11 -19.27 4.45 -14.21
C ALA A 11 -18.40 3.60 -15.16
N ILE A 12 -18.01 2.37 -14.80
CA ILE A 12 -17.17 1.54 -15.68
C ILE A 12 -17.86 1.18 -17.00
N LEU A 13 -19.16 0.92 -16.94
CA LEU A 13 -19.93 0.49 -18.12
C LEU A 13 -20.33 1.66 -19.02
N THR A 14 -20.38 2.87 -18.48
CA THR A 14 -20.89 4.06 -19.18
C THR A 14 -19.79 5.06 -19.56
N ASN A 15 -18.62 4.97 -18.92
CA ASN A 15 -17.50 5.87 -19.15
C ASN A 15 -16.74 5.50 -20.43
N ARG A 16 -16.45 6.53 -21.24
CA ARG A 16 -15.70 6.39 -22.51
C ARG A 16 -14.19 6.56 -22.34
N SER A 17 -13.73 6.98 -21.17
CA SER A 17 -12.33 7.22 -20.86
C SER A 17 -11.66 5.94 -20.37
N LEU A 18 -10.85 5.32 -21.25
CA LEU A 18 -10.07 4.13 -20.91
C LEU A 18 -9.19 4.32 -19.67
N PRO A 19 -8.50 5.46 -19.45
CA PRO A 19 -7.73 5.69 -18.22
C PRO A 19 -8.58 5.66 -16.95
N GLU A 20 -9.81 6.21 -17.00
CA GLU A 20 -10.69 6.25 -15.83
C GLU A 20 -11.27 4.86 -15.51
N VAL A 21 -11.64 4.11 -16.54
CA VAL A 21 -12.07 2.71 -16.38
C VAL A 21 -10.92 1.86 -15.85
N TYR A 22 -9.71 2.02 -16.40
CA TYR A 22 -8.53 1.31 -15.95
C TYR A 22 -8.25 1.59 -14.46
N ASN A 23 -8.20 2.87 -14.06
CA ASN A 23 -7.97 3.23 -12.66
C ASN A 23 -9.05 2.66 -11.72
N SER A 24 -10.32 2.68 -12.13
CA SER A 24 -11.40 2.10 -11.33
C SER A 24 -11.22 0.60 -11.11
N LEU A 25 -10.73 -0.13 -12.12
CA LEU A 25 -10.43 -1.56 -12.01
C LEU A 25 -9.20 -1.83 -11.15
N VAL A 26 -8.20 -0.95 -11.17
CA VAL A 26 -7.05 -1.03 -10.25
C VAL A 26 -7.52 -0.78 -8.81
N ASP A 27 -8.35 0.25 -8.57
CA ASP A 27 -8.94 0.53 -7.25
C ASP A 27 -9.73 -0.69 -6.74
N LEU A 28 -10.47 -1.38 -7.61
CA LEU A 28 -11.17 -2.61 -7.25
C LEU A 28 -10.20 -3.75 -6.86
N ALA A 29 -9.11 -3.92 -7.61
CA ALA A 29 -8.08 -4.90 -7.25
C ALA A 29 -7.45 -4.58 -5.89
N GLN A 30 -7.28 -3.31 -5.57
CA GLN A 30 -6.83 -2.86 -4.26
C GLN A 30 -7.80 -3.26 -3.15
N GLU A 31 -9.10 -3.05 -3.36
CA GLU A 31 -10.12 -3.45 -2.37
C GLU A 31 -10.05 -4.96 -2.09
N PHE A 32 -9.92 -5.80 -3.13
CA PHE A 32 -9.74 -7.24 -2.95
C PHE A 32 -8.47 -7.59 -2.19
N ALA A 33 -7.34 -6.96 -2.54
CA ALA A 33 -6.07 -7.21 -1.87
C ALA A 33 -6.11 -6.84 -0.38
N VAL A 34 -6.73 -5.71 -0.04
CA VAL A 34 -6.91 -5.26 1.36
C VAL A 34 -7.83 -6.21 2.15
N LEU A 35 -8.81 -6.83 1.49
CA LEU A 35 -9.69 -7.84 2.10
C LEU A 35 -9.02 -9.22 2.22
N GLY A 36 -7.78 -9.37 1.74
CA GLY A 36 -7.07 -10.65 1.72
C GLY A 36 -7.46 -11.56 0.56
N GLU A 37 -8.31 -11.11 -0.37
CA GLU A 37 -8.66 -11.83 -1.59
C GLU A 37 -7.56 -11.65 -2.67
N VAL A 38 -6.34 -12.07 -2.33
CA VAL A 38 -5.15 -11.80 -3.16
C VAL A 38 -5.18 -12.55 -4.49
N ASP A 39 -5.76 -13.76 -4.54
CA ASP A 39 -5.97 -14.50 -5.80
C ASP A 39 -6.92 -13.76 -6.76
N THR A 40 -7.97 -13.14 -6.22
CA THR A 40 -8.93 -12.33 -6.99
C THR A 40 -8.24 -11.06 -7.52
N ALA A 41 -7.52 -10.35 -6.64
CA ALA A 41 -6.74 -9.17 -7.01
C ALA A 41 -5.71 -9.50 -8.09
N ARG A 42 -4.97 -10.61 -7.93
CA ARG A 42 -3.98 -11.08 -8.93
C ARG A 42 -4.63 -11.33 -10.27
N SER A 43 -5.74 -12.07 -10.28
CA SER A 43 -6.44 -12.43 -11.52
C SER A 43 -6.93 -11.19 -12.26
N LEU A 44 -7.43 -10.19 -11.55
CA LEU A 44 -7.86 -8.92 -12.13
C LEU A 44 -6.68 -8.12 -12.69
N ILE A 45 -5.57 -8.00 -11.95
CA ILE A 45 -4.36 -7.31 -12.43
C ILE A 45 -3.76 -8.02 -13.63
N SER A 46 -3.71 -9.35 -13.65
CA SER A 46 -3.26 -10.10 -14.83
C SER A 46 -4.12 -9.80 -16.05
N LEU A 47 -5.46 -9.76 -15.90
CA LEU A 47 -6.34 -9.38 -17.00
C LEU A 47 -6.08 -7.95 -17.50
N LEU A 48 -5.80 -7.00 -16.59
CA LEU A 48 -5.48 -5.63 -16.96
C LEU A 48 -4.15 -5.53 -17.73
N LEU A 49 -3.13 -6.30 -17.32
CA LEU A 49 -1.79 -6.26 -17.92
C LEU A 49 -1.65 -7.13 -19.18
N ARG A 50 -2.50 -8.15 -19.36
CA ARG A 50 -2.38 -9.14 -20.45
C ARG A 50 -2.36 -8.50 -21.84
N ASP A 51 -3.21 -7.50 -22.06
CA ASP A 51 -3.33 -6.81 -23.35
C ASP A 51 -2.68 -5.42 -23.32
N THR A 52 -1.98 -5.05 -22.23
CA THR A 52 -1.51 -3.70 -22.04
C THR A 52 -0.06 -3.61 -21.55
N THR A 53 0.77 -2.93 -22.35
CA THR A 53 2.23 -2.88 -22.14
C THR A 53 2.76 -1.48 -21.86
N SER A 54 1.90 -0.49 -21.58
CA SER A 54 2.39 0.86 -21.33
C SER A 54 2.97 1.01 -19.93
N ASP A 55 4.07 1.76 -19.82
CA ASP A 55 4.68 2.10 -18.53
C ASP A 55 3.69 2.79 -17.58
N TRP A 56 2.75 3.56 -18.13
CA TRP A 56 1.71 4.22 -17.34
C TRP A 56 0.80 3.21 -16.62
N GLN A 57 0.38 2.14 -17.31
CA GLN A 57 -0.46 1.07 -16.76
C GLN A 57 0.27 0.24 -15.72
N ARG A 58 1.55 -0.09 -15.96
CA ARG A 58 2.41 -0.73 -14.97
C ARG A 58 2.58 0.14 -13.73
N ASN A 59 2.78 1.45 -13.89
CA ASN A 59 2.92 2.36 -12.76
C ASN A 59 1.64 2.45 -11.91
N GLN A 60 0.45 2.29 -12.51
CA GLN A 60 -0.79 2.27 -11.73
C GLN A 60 -0.87 1.07 -10.79
N VAL A 61 -0.32 -0.10 -11.14
CA VAL A 61 -0.45 -1.33 -10.33
C VAL A 61 0.69 -1.54 -9.32
N ARG A 62 1.78 -0.76 -9.41
CA ARG A 62 2.96 -0.89 -8.53
C ARG A 62 2.65 -0.87 -7.04
N HIS A 63 1.64 -0.11 -6.63
CA HIS A 63 1.26 -0.02 -5.21
C HIS A 63 0.59 -1.30 -4.67
N LEU A 64 0.20 -2.23 -5.54
CA LEU A 64 -0.39 -3.52 -5.18
C LEU A 64 0.65 -4.64 -5.02
N GLU A 65 1.87 -4.42 -5.51
CA GLU A 65 2.97 -5.39 -5.44
C GLU A 65 3.26 -5.91 -4.01
N PRO A 66 3.17 -5.12 -2.93
CA PRO A 66 3.36 -5.64 -1.57
C PRO A 66 2.37 -6.75 -1.19
N PHE A 67 1.11 -6.68 -1.63
CA PHE A 67 0.10 -7.71 -1.34
C PHE A 67 0.41 -9.02 -2.07
N PHE A 68 0.92 -8.93 -3.31
CA PHE A 68 1.36 -10.09 -4.08
C PHE A 68 2.67 -10.67 -3.53
N ALA A 69 3.57 -9.81 -3.04
CA ALA A 69 4.82 -10.21 -2.42
C ALA A 69 4.60 -10.99 -1.11
N GLU A 70 3.66 -10.55 -0.27
CA GLU A 70 3.33 -11.18 1.01
C GLU A 70 2.84 -12.62 0.84
N THR A 71 2.05 -12.87 -0.19
CA THR A 71 1.48 -14.19 -0.51
C THR A 71 2.31 -14.99 -1.52
N ASN A 72 3.34 -14.38 -2.10
CA ASN A 72 4.10 -14.88 -3.25
C ASN A 72 3.20 -15.22 -4.47
N GLN A 73 2.06 -14.53 -4.63
CA GLN A 73 1.09 -14.72 -5.71
C GLN A 73 1.15 -13.55 -6.68
N TRP A 74 2.15 -13.54 -7.55
CA TRP A 74 2.37 -12.48 -8.53
C TRP A 74 1.53 -12.66 -9.80
N PRO A 75 1.07 -11.57 -10.43
CA PRO A 75 0.62 -11.60 -11.82
C PRO A 75 1.72 -12.13 -12.75
N ASP A 76 1.36 -12.97 -13.71
CA ASP A 76 2.32 -13.58 -14.65
C ASP A 76 3.04 -12.52 -15.52
N GLU A 77 2.39 -11.38 -15.72
CA GLU A 77 2.85 -10.25 -16.52
C GLU A 77 3.91 -9.38 -15.80
N ILE A 78 4.10 -9.58 -14.50
CA ILE A 78 5.17 -8.95 -13.70
C ILE A 78 6.33 -9.93 -13.62
N LEU A 79 7.41 -9.61 -14.33
CA LEU A 79 8.57 -10.48 -14.45
C LEU A 79 9.38 -10.52 -13.15
N GLU A 80 10.07 -11.62 -12.91
CA GLU A 80 10.79 -11.85 -11.64
C GLU A 80 11.84 -10.77 -11.34
N ASN A 81 12.50 -10.23 -12.36
CA ASN A 81 13.44 -9.11 -12.22
C ASN A 81 12.77 -7.82 -11.71
N GLU A 82 11.51 -7.58 -12.04
CA GLU A 82 10.73 -6.43 -11.58
C GLU A 82 10.26 -6.63 -10.12
N ARG A 83 10.02 -7.87 -9.70
CA ARG A 83 9.59 -8.22 -8.32
C ARG A 83 10.67 -7.91 -7.28
N THR A 84 11.94 -8.01 -7.67
CA THR A 84 13.11 -7.82 -6.80
C THR A 84 13.46 -6.36 -6.51
N GLU A 85 13.01 -5.40 -7.32
CA GLU A 85 13.30 -3.98 -7.10
C GLU A 85 12.63 -3.41 -5.84
N GLN A 86 11.70 -4.13 -5.22
CA GLN A 86 11.01 -3.69 -3.99
C GLN A 86 11.70 -4.06 -2.67
N LYS A 87 12.79 -4.86 -2.67
CA LYS A 87 13.52 -5.20 -1.43
C LYS A 87 14.64 -4.23 -1.06
N SER A 88 14.93 -3.21 -1.87
CA SER A 88 15.92 -2.19 -1.55
C SER A 88 15.35 -0.78 -1.72
N ASP A 89 15.44 -0.03 -0.62
CA ASP A 89 15.22 1.41 -0.49
C ASP A 89 13.80 1.96 -0.65
N LYS A 90 13.08 1.99 0.48
CA LYS A 90 12.38 3.19 0.97
C LYS A 90 12.00 3.04 2.45
N ILE A 91 13.00 3.22 3.32
CA ILE A 91 12.75 3.93 4.59
C ILE A 91 12.16 5.27 4.18
N ALA A 92 10.95 5.58 4.66
CA ALA A 92 10.23 6.79 4.32
C ALA A 92 11.15 8.03 4.43
N PRO A 93 11.26 8.87 3.38
CA PRO A 93 11.96 10.13 3.53
C PRO A 93 11.15 11.00 4.49
N LYS A 94 11.75 11.35 5.63
CA LYS A 94 11.23 12.40 6.52
C LYS A 94 10.93 13.63 5.68
N HIS A 95 9.69 14.11 5.76
CA HIS A 95 9.29 15.37 5.14
C HIS A 95 10.22 16.51 5.58
N PRO A 96 10.79 17.30 4.64
CA PRO A 96 11.49 18.51 4.99
C PRO A 96 10.44 19.59 5.21
N ARG A 97 10.16 19.87 6.49
CA ARG A 97 9.61 21.16 6.87
C ARG A 97 10.40 21.65 8.08
N ASP A 98 10.85 22.90 7.94
CA ASP A 98 11.40 23.75 8.99
C ASP A 98 12.91 23.57 9.23
N ALA A 99 13.70 24.07 8.27
CA ALA A 99 14.89 24.82 8.62
C ALA A 99 14.43 26.23 9.03
N ASP A 100 14.14 26.41 10.30
CA ASP A 100 14.75 27.46 11.14
C ASP A 100 14.13 27.41 12.55
N ASP A 101 15.02 27.61 13.52
CA ASP A 101 14.80 27.77 14.97
C ASP A 101 14.69 26.52 15.87
N ALA A 102 15.89 26.11 16.31
CA ALA A 102 16.33 26.04 17.70
C ALA A 102 15.59 25.15 18.72
N ASP A 103 16.37 24.20 19.26
CA ASP A 103 16.33 23.65 20.63
C ASP A 103 14.97 23.26 21.23
N ALA A 104 14.65 21.96 21.13
CA ALA A 104 14.12 21.10 22.22
C ALA A 104 13.35 19.90 21.65
N ALA A 105 13.99 18.75 21.45
CA ALA A 105 13.27 17.50 21.13
C ALA A 105 14.08 16.23 21.45
N GLN A 106 14.72 16.16 22.63
CA GLN A 106 15.37 14.94 23.11
C GLN A 106 14.70 14.31 24.34
N ASP A 107 13.52 14.78 24.75
CA ASP A 107 12.88 14.32 26.00
C ASP A 107 11.75 13.28 25.79
N ASP A 108 11.03 13.34 24.67
CA ASP A 108 9.81 12.52 24.48
C ASP A 108 10.09 11.03 24.19
N GLN A 109 11.24 10.72 23.60
CA GLN A 109 11.59 9.34 23.25
C GLN A 109 12.03 8.52 24.47
N THR A 110 12.61 9.18 25.48
CA THR A 110 12.97 8.59 26.77
C THR A 110 11.73 8.34 27.63
N GLN A 111 10.76 9.25 27.62
CA GLN A 111 9.51 9.13 28.39
C GLN A 111 8.64 7.95 27.92
N LEU A 112 8.55 7.71 26.61
CA LEU A 112 7.82 6.56 26.06
C LEU A 112 8.48 5.21 26.43
N GLN A 113 9.80 5.15 26.46
CA GLN A 113 10.53 3.94 26.87
C GLN A 113 10.41 3.66 28.37
N GLU A 114 10.34 4.69 29.22
CA GLU A 114 10.09 4.53 30.65
C GLU A 114 8.65 4.08 30.95
N LEU A 115 7.65 4.62 30.23
CA LEU A 115 6.25 4.20 30.35
C LEU A 115 6.04 2.73 29.96
N LEU A 116 6.68 2.27 28.87
CA LEU A 116 6.62 0.87 28.43
C LEU A 116 7.30 -0.08 29.44
N LYS A 117 8.39 0.35 30.07
CA LYS A 117 9.05 -0.44 31.13
C LYS A 117 8.23 -0.51 32.41
N ARG A 118 7.50 0.56 32.76
CA ARG A 118 6.63 0.60 33.93
C ARG A 118 5.40 -0.29 33.78
N ALA A 119 4.73 -0.22 32.62
CA ALA A 119 3.58 -1.08 32.32
C ALA A 119 3.92 -2.59 32.30
N ARG A 120 5.17 -2.95 32.02
CA ARG A 120 5.64 -4.34 32.02
C ARG A 120 5.93 -4.90 33.42
N ASN A 121 6.15 -4.04 34.42
CA ASN A 121 6.47 -4.45 35.78
C ASN A 121 5.28 -4.33 36.75
N ASP A 122 4.18 -3.68 36.34
CA ASP A 122 2.96 -3.52 37.13
C ASP A 122 1.88 -4.56 36.74
N ASP A 123 2.25 -5.85 36.68
CA ASP A 123 1.29 -6.96 36.66
C ASP A 123 1.26 -7.69 38.02
N PRO A 124 0.44 -7.25 38.99
CA PRO A 124 0.13 -8.02 40.17
C PRO A 124 -1.32 -8.53 40.10
N THR A 125 -1.58 -9.59 39.34
CA THR A 125 -2.77 -10.43 39.59
C THR A 125 -2.53 -11.90 39.22
N LEU A 126 -1.74 -12.58 40.04
CA LEU A 126 -2.08 -13.93 40.50
C LEU A 126 -2.76 -13.74 41.86
N GLY A 127 -4.09 -13.66 41.84
CA GLY A 127 -4.97 -13.92 42.97
C GLY A 127 -5.67 -15.23 42.74
#